data_AF-A0A6P4IIX0-F1
#
_entry.id   AF-A0A6P4IIX0-F1
#
_cell.length_a   1.000
_cell.length_b   1.000
_cell.length_c   1.000
_cell.angle_alpha   90.00
_cell.angle_beta   90.00
_cell.angle_gamma   90.00
#
_symmetry.space_group_name_H-M   'P 1'
#
loop_
_entity.id
_entity.type
_entity.pdbx_description
1 polymer ?
#
loop_
_entity_poly.entity_id
_entity_poly.type
_entity_poly.pdbx_seq_one_letter_code
_entity_poly.pdbx_strand_id
1 'polypeptide(L)'
;MSTCPKIRIVPGDQRQLKSTTQARKRKQPVLSQVPTWIPESRTFSSSVIEDMMQNLYSDTDHLTRHDRSSLVRLETLWAEKFDAEALRPEPNPRPLTPPPPKKQRNRAPPKPQPRPEDKWNYVDIQTLADNEVVPHRLGIPRLRPHWKLTHFIVYMPAYVFKRQLLDKSITWELLDKLMAMDSESGTAFLQEFVDKVVKENPLNGPTKTEST
;
A
#
# COMPACT_ATOMS: atom_id res chain seq x y z
N MET A 1 12.46 7.09 6.75
CA MET A 1 12.79 6.73 5.34
C MET A 1 11.51 6.36 4.64
N SER A 2 11.00 7.25 3.78
CA SER A 2 9.69 7.11 3.14
C SER A 2 9.82 6.19 1.92
N THR A 3 9.10 5.07 1.91
CA THR A 3 9.12 4.10 0.81
C THR A 3 8.34 4.65 -0.38
N CYS A 4 9.05 5.04 -1.44
CA CYS A 4 8.45 5.49 -2.69
C CYS A 4 7.69 4.34 -3.41
N PRO A 5 6.53 4.62 -4.02
CA PRO A 5 5.78 3.61 -4.77
C PRO A 5 6.52 3.20 -6.05
N LYS A 6 6.61 1.89 -6.29
CA LYS A 6 7.11 1.29 -7.54
C LYS A 6 6.12 1.61 -8.67
N ILE A 7 6.62 2.23 -9.74
CA ILE A 7 5.82 2.64 -10.90
C ILE A 7 6.18 1.79 -12.13
N ARG A 8 5.20 1.53 -13.01
CA ARG A 8 5.25 0.55 -14.11
C ARG A 8 5.08 1.21 -15.46
N ILE A 9 6.03 1.05 -16.39
CA ILE A 9 6.01 1.66 -17.72
C ILE A 9 6.88 0.89 -18.77
N VAL A 10 6.41 0.72 -20.04
CA VAL A 10 7.11 0.04 -21.18
C VAL A 10 6.73 0.64 -22.57
N PRO A 11 7.44 0.27 -23.66
CA PRO A 11 6.89 -0.71 -24.63
C PRO A 11 7.85 -1.82 -25.14
N GLY A 12 7.30 -3.02 -25.37
CA GLY A 12 7.69 -4.07 -26.36
C GLY A 12 8.92 -4.97 -26.12
N ASP A 13 8.76 -6.30 -25.97
CA ASP A 13 8.77 -7.25 -27.10
C ASP A 13 8.60 -8.73 -26.65
N GLN A 14 8.04 -9.55 -27.54
CA GLN A 14 7.66 -10.95 -27.29
C GLN A 14 8.85 -11.91 -27.37
N ARG A 15 8.89 -12.92 -26.48
CA ARG A 15 9.19 -14.31 -26.87
C ARG A 15 8.76 -15.32 -25.80
N GLN A 16 8.19 -16.41 -26.30
CA GLN A 16 7.62 -17.53 -25.56
C GLN A 16 8.70 -18.55 -25.14
N LEU A 17 8.45 -19.36 -24.10
CA LEU A 17 8.29 -20.83 -24.24
C LEU A 17 8.10 -21.56 -22.87
N LYS A 18 6.99 -22.30 -22.80
CA LYS A 18 6.80 -23.70 -22.33
C LYS A 18 7.13 -24.10 -20.89
N SER A 19 6.06 -24.44 -20.18
CA SER A 19 5.99 -25.21 -18.93
C SER A 19 6.14 -26.73 -19.16
N THR A 20 6.90 -27.40 -18.29
CA THR A 20 6.82 -28.86 -18.09
C THR A 20 6.54 -29.15 -16.62
N THR A 21 5.37 -29.76 -16.39
CA THR A 21 4.86 -30.14 -15.07
C THR A 21 5.34 -31.54 -14.70
N GLN A 22 5.95 -31.72 -13.53
CA GLN A 22 6.05 -33.04 -12.90
C GLN A 22 5.54 -32.97 -11.46
N ALA A 23 4.47 -33.72 -11.20
CA ALA A 23 3.78 -33.77 -9.92
C ALA A 23 4.47 -34.76 -8.96
N ARG A 24 5.14 -34.23 -7.94
CA ARG A 24 5.63 -35.02 -6.78
C ARG A 24 4.51 -35.14 -5.73
N LYS A 25 4.07 -36.36 -5.44
CA LYS A 25 3.19 -36.67 -4.29
C LYS A 25 3.97 -36.46 -2.98
N ARG A 26 3.70 -35.34 -2.28
CA ARG A 26 4.19 -35.09 -0.92
C ARG A 26 3.24 -35.72 0.10
N LYS A 27 3.79 -36.55 0.99
CA LYS A 27 3.11 -37.07 2.19
C LYS A 27 2.74 -35.88 3.09
N GLN A 28 1.50 -35.80 3.56
CA GLN A 28 1.07 -34.74 4.47
C GLN A 28 1.60 -34.99 5.89
N PRO A 29 2.10 -33.95 6.58
CA PRO A 29 2.45 -34.04 7.99
C PRO A 29 1.19 -34.08 8.85
N VAL A 30 1.19 -34.94 9.87
CA VAL A 30 0.16 -34.98 10.91
C VAL A 30 0.31 -33.71 11.74
N LEU A 31 -0.65 -32.78 11.62
CA LEU A 31 -0.70 -31.56 12.41
C LEU A 31 -1.23 -31.89 13.80
N SER A 32 -0.39 -31.70 14.83
CA SER A 32 -0.79 -31.76 16.24
C SER A 32 -1.87 -30.72 16.52
N GLN A 33 -3.00 -31.13 17.08
CA GLN A 33 -4.20 -30.33 17.29
C GLN A 33 -4.11 -29.28 18.43
N VAL A 34 -2.91 -28.85 18.81
CA VAL A 34 -2.76 -27.84 19.87
C VAL A 34 -2.88 -26.46 19.24
N PRO A 35 -3.83 -25.60 19.67
CA PRO A 35 -3.86 -24.20 19.29
C PRO A 35 -2.53 -23.56 19.65
N THR A 36 -1.66 -23.39 18.65
CA THR A 36 -0.32 -22.85 18.84
C THR A 36 -0.47 -21.34 18.81
N TRP A 37 -0.86 -20.77 19.94
CA TRP A 37 -0.66 -19.34 20.17
C TRP A 37 0.82 -19.03 20.02
N ILE A 38 1.13 -17.87 19.43
CA ILE A 38 2.45 -17.26 19.49
C ILE A 38 2.63 -16.81 20.94
N PRO A 39 3.50 -17.43 21.76
CA PRO A 39 3.61 -17.12 23.19
C PRO A 39 3.82 -15.63 23.47
N GLU A 40 4.53 -14.96 22.58
CA GLU A 40 4.90 -13.54 22.62
C GLU A 40 3.69 -12.60 22.54
N SER A 41 2.59 -13.02 21.90
CA SER A 41 1.39 -12.17 21.82
C SER A 41 0.69 -12.00 23.18
N ARG A 42 1.02 -12.85 24.17
CA ARG A 42 0.46 -12.79 25.52
C ARG A 42 1.09 -11.70 26.39
N THR A 43 2.38 -11.47 26.19
CA THR A 43 3.15 -10.50 26.98
C THR A 43 3.27 -9.16 26.29
N PHE A 44 2.99 -9.08 24.98
CA PHE A 44 3.15 -7.87 24.18
C PHE A 44 2.45 -6.64 24.76
N SER A 45 1.18 -6.77 25.14
CA SER A 45 0.42 -5.62 25.65
C SER A 45 0.97 -5.13 26.99
N SER A 46 1.31 -6.06 27.89
CA SER A 46 1.94 -5.74 29.18
C SER A 46 3.31 -5.11 28.98
N SER A 47 4.14 -5.66 28.08
CA SER A 47 5.49 -5.13 27.82
C SER A 47 5.44 -3.72 27.24
N VAL A 48 4.49 -3.42 26.35
CA VAL A 48 4.32 -2.06 25.80
C VAL A 48 3.93 -1.06 26.90
N ILE A 49 3.05 -1.46 27.83
CA ILE A 49 2.64 -0.60 28.95
C ILE A 49 3.82 -0.37 29.89
N GLU A 50 4.54 -1.43 30.25
CA GLU A 50 5.74 -1.36 31.10
C GLU A 50 6.81 -0.46 30.48
N ASP A 51 7.15 -0.67 29.20
CA ASP A 51 8.13 0.15 28.48
C ASP A 51 7.71 1.62 28.45
N MET A 52 6.43 1.89 28.21
CA MET A 52 5.93 3.26 28.16
C MET A 52 5.98 3.94 29.53
N MET A 53 5.57 3.25 30.60
CA MET A 53 5.66 3.79 31.97
C MET A 53 7.12 4.00 32.39
N GLN A 54 8.01 3.06 32.06
CA GLN A 54 9.43 3.16 32.36
C GLN A 54 10.06 4.36 31.66
N ASN A 55 9.71 4.62 30.39
CA ASN A 55 10.17 5.79 29.65
C ASN A 55 9.66 7.10 30.28
N LEU A 56 8.41 7.14 30.71
CA LEU A 56 7.84 8.32 31.38
C LEU A 56 8.49 8.59 32.74
N TYR A 57 8.83 7.54 33.50
CA TYR A 57 9.59 7.69 34.76
C TYR A 57 11.07 7.99 34.55
N SER A 58 11.64 7.67 33.39
CA SER A 58 13.03 7.99 33.08
C SER A 58 13.24 9.47 32.76
N ASP A 59 12.21 10.17 32.27
CA ASP A 59 12.21 11.62 32.00
C ASP A 59 11.86 12.46 33.26
N THR A 60 12.47 12.11 34.41
CA THR A 60 12.08 12.66 35.72
C THR A 60 12.61 14.06 36.03
N ASP A 61 13.59 14.54 35.26
CA ASP A 61 14.25 15.84 35.48
C ASP A 61 13.34 17.02 35.12
N HIS A 62 12.32 16.81 34.28
CA HIS A 62 11.39 17.85 33.85
C HIS A 62 9.97 17.73 34.43
N LEU A 63 9.69 16.66 35.18
CA LEU A 63 8.35 16.40 35.71
C LEU A 63 8.10 17.18 36.99
N THR A 64 7.00 17.95 37.01
CA THR A 64 6.54 18.62 38.23
C THR A 64 5.98 17.61 39.23
N ARG A 65 5.83 18.01 40.49
CA ARG A 65 5.21 17.17 41.54
C ARG A 65 3.79 16.72 41.15
N HIS A 66 3.05 17.59 40.45
CA HIS A 66 1.72 17.28 39.96
C HIS A 66 1.74 16.18 38.88
N ASP A 67 2.71 16.25 37.97
CA ASP A 67 2.84 15.26 36.89
C ASP A 67 3.22 13.89 37.43
N ARG A 68 4.13 13.85 38.44
CA ARG A 68 4.46 12.62 39.15
C ARG A 68 3.24 11.97 39.81
N SER A 69 2.40 12.78 40.48
CA SER A 69 1.15 12.28 41.06
C SER A 69 0.15 11.80 40.00
N SER A 70 0.17 12.42 38.82
CA SER A 70 -0.70 12.06 37.71
C SER A 70 -0.24 10.75 37.04
N LEU A 71 1.07 10.51 36.95
CA LEU A 71 1.66 9.25 36.46
C LEU A 71 1.31 8.08 37.39
N VAL A 72 1.44 8.26 38.70
CA VAL A 72 1.04 7.21 39.67
C VAL A 72 -0.45 6.90 39.54
N ARG A 73 -1.30 7.93 39.37
CA ARG A 73 -2.74 7.74 39.14
C ARG A 73 -3.03 7.04 37.81
N LEU A 74 -2.29 7.37 36.75
CA LEU A 74 -2.40 6.74 35.43
C LEU A 74 -2.07 5.25 35.52
N GLU A 75 -0.95 4.91 36.17
CA GLU A 75 -0.51 3.53 36.43
C GLU A 75 -1.58 2.74 37.17
N THR A 76 -2.15 3.34 38.22
CA THR A 76 -3.19 2.71 39.05
C THR A 76 -4.46 2.46 38.24
N LEU A 77 -4.92 3.45 37.47
CA LEU A 77 -6.10 3.34 36.61
C LEU A 77 -5.89 2.34 35.49
N TRP A 78 -4.67 2.22 34.97
CA TRP A 78 -4.36 1.20 33.99
C TRP A 78 -4.37 -0.18 34.58
N ALA A 79 -3.71 -0.40 35.72
CA ALA A 79 -3.73 -1.69 36.41
C ALA A 79 -5.15 -2.14 36.78
N GLU A 80 -6.04 -1.19 37.11
CA GLU A 80 -7.44 -1.46 37.41
C GLU A 80 -8.27 -1.82 36.16
N LYS A 81 -8.07 -1.10 35.05
CA LYS A 81 -8.90 -1.25 33.83
C LYS A 81 -8.34 -2.26 32.83
N PHE A 82 -7.05 -2.52 32.89
CA PHE A 82 -6.37 -3.42 31.97
C PHE A 82 -6.42 -4.85 32.51
N ASP A 83 -7.50 -5.55 32.17
CA ASP A 83 -7.58 -6.98 32.39
C ASP A 83 -6.95 -7.72 31.20
N ALA A 84 -5.69 -8.12 31.38
CA ALA A 84 -4.93 -8.92 30.40
C ALA A 84 -5.63 -10.25 30.07
N GLU A 85 -6.44 -10.77 30.99
CA GLU A 85 -7.17 -12.02 30.83
C GLU A 85 -8.46 -11.80 30.03
N ALA A 86 -9.16 -10.67 30.22
CA ALA A 86 -10.36 -10.32 29.45
C ALA A 86 -10.04 -9.93 28.00
N LEU A 87 -8.87 -9.34 27.75
CA LEU A 87 -8.40 -9.01 26.40
C LEU A 87 -7.85 -10.21 25.63
N ARG A 88 -7.95 -11.42 26.20
CA ARG A 88 -7.61 -12.65 25.50
C ARG A 88 -8.50 -12.77 24.25
N PRO A 89 -7.91 -12.78 23.04
CA PRO A 89 -8.69 -13.16 21.88
C PRO A 89 -9.22 -14.57 22.11
N GLU A 90 -10.52 -14.75 21.88
CA GLU A 90 -11.15 -16.06 21.97
C GLU A 90 -10.34 -17.03 21.10
N PRO A 91 -9.92 -18.19 21.63
CA PRO A 91 -9.26 -19.19 20.81
C PRO A 91 -10.12 -19.39 19.58
N ASN A 92 -9.50 -19.29 18.42
CA ASN A 92 -10.11 -19.68 17.17
C ASN A 92 -9.68 -21.13 16.96
N PRO A 93 -10.38 -22.14 17.55
CA PRO A 93 -10.20 -23.52 17.17
C PRO A 93 -10.84 -23.65 15.80
N ARG A 94 -10.24 -23.05 14.78
CA ARG A 94 -10.34 -23.63 13.46
C ARG A 94 -9.47 -24.86 13.57
N PRO A 95 -10.04 -26.08 13.66
CA PRO A 95 -9.30 -27.20 13.15
C PRO A 95 -8.77 -26.75 11.79
N LEU A 96 -7.46 -26.91 11.57
CA LEU A 96 -6.89 -26.89 10.23
C LEU A 96 -7.45 -28.13 9.51
N THR A 97 -8.78 -28.26 9.42
CA THR A 97 -9.42 -29.21 8.54
C THR A 97 -8.91 -28.80 7.18
N PRO A 98 -8.12 -29.65 6.50
CA PRO A 98 -7.75 -29.34 5.13
C PRO A 98 -9.07 -29.05 4.40
N PRO A 99 -9.16 -27.93 3.65
CA PRO A 99 -10.39 -27.59 2.96
C PRO A 99 -10.83 -28.83 2.19
N PRO A 100 -12.13 -29.21 2.26
CA PRO A 100 -12.61 -30.40 1.59
C PRO A 100 -12.15 -30.36 0.13
N PRO A 101 -11.72 -31.49 -0.45
CA PRO A 101 -11.25 -31.51 -1.84
C PRO A 101 -12.34 -30.85 -2.68
N LYS A 102 -12.00 -29.70 -3.29
CA LYS A 102 -12.94 -28.94 -4.11
C LYS A 102 -13.49 -29.91 -5.15
N LYS A 103 -14.77 -30.29 -5.02
CA LYS A 103 -15.47 -31.02 -6.07
C LYS A 103 -15.19 -30.28 -7.36
N GLN A 104 -14.74 -30.99 -8.40
CA GLN A 104 -14.56 -30.40 -9.73
C GLN A 104 -15.91 -29.77 -10.10
N ARG A 105 -15.99 -28.45 -9.96
CA ARG A 105 -17.14 -27.69 -10.40
C ARG A 105 -17.16 -27.88 -11.90
N ASN A 106 -18.24 -28.44 -12.44
CA ASN A 106 -18.47 -28.51 -13.88
C ASN A 106 -18.03 -27.17 -14.46
N ARG A 107 -16.99 -27.20 -15.29
CA ARG A 107 -16.35 -25.98 -15.78
C ARG A 107 -17.46 -25.15 -16.40
N ALA A 108 -17.68 -23.95 -15.85
CA ALA A 108 -18.45 -22.95 -16.56
C ALA A 108 -17.87 -22.84 -17.99
N PRO A 109 -18.70 -22.56 -19.00
CA PRO A 109 -18.21 -22.31 -20.35
C PRO A 109 -17.01 -21.34 -20.26
N PRO A 110 -15.95 -21.57 -21.06
CA PRO A 110 -14.74 -20.78 -20.98
C PRO A 110 -15.13 -19.31 -21.00
N LYS A 111 -14.81 -18.60 -19.90
CA LYS A 111 -14.98 -17.15 -19.86
C LYS A 111 -14.31 -16.59 -21.13
N PRO A 112 -14.91 -15.57 -21.77
CA PRO A 112 -14.26 -14.89 -22.88
C PRO A 112 -12.81 -14.62 -22.49
N GLN A 113 -11.88 -15.00 -23.38
CA GLN A 113 -10.45 -14.93 -23.13
C GLN A 113 -10.14 -13.56 -22.51
N PRO A 114 -9.37 -13.50 -21.42
CA PRO A 114 -8.87 -12.21 -20.95
C PRO A 114 -8.22 -11.53 -22.16
N ARG A 115 -8.67 -10.29 -22.43
CA ARG A 115 -8.02 -9.44 -23.44
C ARG A 115 -6.52 -9.49 -23.20
N PRO A 116 -5.67 -9.47 -24.25
CA PRO A 116 -4.23 -9.57 -24.09
C PRO A 116 -3.78 -8.62 -22.98
N GLU A 117 -3.36 -9.18 -21.85
CA GLU A 117 -2.81 -8.39 -20.76
C GLU A 117 -1.50 -7.82 -21.31
N ASP A 118 -1.48 -6.51 -21.57
CA ASP A 118 -0.25 -5.80 -21.89
C ASP A 118 0.78 -6.16 -20.82
N LYS A 119 1.88 -6.81 -21.22
CA LYS A 119 2.93 -7.20 -20.28
C LYS A 119 3.67 -5.93 -19.82
N TRP A 120 3.28 -5.41 -18.66
CA TRP A 120 3.96 -4.29 -18.01
C TRP A 120 5.25 -4.76 -17.33
N ASN A 121 6.39 -4.30 -17.82
CA ASN A 121 7.68 -4.42 -17.14
C ASN A 121 7.80 -3.33 -16.08
N TYR A 122 8.39 -3.68 -14.94
CA TYR A 122 8.69 -2.73 -13.87
C TYR A 122 10.05 -2.10 -14.15
N VAL A 123 10.12 -0.77 -14.20
CA VAL A 123 11.36 -0.01 -14.29
C VAL A 123 11.40 0.94 -13.10
N ASP A 124 12.55 1.05 -12.44
CA ASP A 124 12.73 2.00 -11.35
C ASP A 124 12.85 3.42 -11.93
N ILE A 125 11.95 4.33 -11.51
CA ILE A 125 11.92 5.73 -11.98
C ILE A 125 13.25 6.43 -11.70
N GLN A 126 13.91 6.10 -10.59
CA GLN A 126 15.14 6.77 -10.21
C GLN A 126 16.29 6.49 -11.20
N THR A 127 16.22 5.38 -11.93
CA THR A 127 17.23 4.98 -12.93
C THR A 127 16.99 5.58 -14.32
N LEU A 128 15.79 6.10 -14.58
CA LEU A 128 15.40 6.64 -15.88
C LEU A 128 15.94 8.06 -16.08
N ALA A 129 16.20 8.45 -17.33
CA ALA A 129 16.64 9.81 -17.64
C ALA A 129 15.48 10.80 -17.45
N ASP A 130 15.78 12.01 -16.98
CA ASP A 130 14.73 12.98 -16.60
C ASP A 130 13.77 13.34 -17.75
N ASN A 131 14.29 13.42 -18.99
CA ASN A 131 13.52 13.74 -20.20
C ASN A 131 12.79 12.54 -20.84
N GLU A 132 13.03 11.33 -20.34
CA GLU A 132 12.43 10.13 -20.92
C GLU A 132 10.92 10.14 -20.67
N VAL A 133 10.13 9.95 -21.73
CA VAL A 133 8.65 9.94 -21.64
C VAL A 133 8.20 8.54 -21.25
N VAL A 134 7.45 8.48 -20.16
CA VAL A 134 7.14 7.24 -19.46
C VAL A 134 5.59 7.14 -19.35
N PRO A 135 4.91 6.18 -20.03
CA PRO A 135 3.49 5.87 -19.81
C PRO A 135 3.13 5.36 -18.41
N HIS A 136 2.53 6.20 -17.57
CA HIS A 136 2.09 5.86 -16.23
C HIS A 136 0.61 5.52 -16.14
N ARG A 137 0.29 4.40 -15.48
CA ARG A 137 -1.08 4.02 -15.17
C ARG A 137 -1.50 4.59 -13.81
N LEU A 138 -2.34 5.60 -13.83
CA LEU A 138 -2.93 6.18 -12.63
C LEU A 138 -4.25 5.47 -12.30
N GLY A 139 -4.28 4.77 -11.17
CA GLY A 139 -5.47 4.09 -10.66
C GLY A 139 -6.12 4.92 -9.56
N ILE A 140 -7.36 5.36 -9.77
CA ILE A 140 -8.09 6.14 -8.77
C ILE A 140 -8.98 5.18 -7.99
N PRO A 141 -8.73 4.97 -6.68
CA PRO A 141 -9.58 4.11 -5.88
C PRO A 141 -10.98 4.71 -5.74
N ARG A 142 -11.96 3.86 -5.44
CA ARG A 142 -13.34 4.29 -5.20
C ARG A 142 -13.46 4.96 -3.83
N LEU A 143 -13.11 6.24 -3.77
CA LEU A 143 -13.17 7.04 -2.54
C LEU A 143 -14.57 7.59 -2.28
N ARG A 144 -15.42 7.67 -3.31
CA ARG A 144 -16.83 8.09 -3.19
C ARG A 144 -17.80 7.03 -3.72
N PRO A 145 -19.04 6.96 -3.19
CA PRO A 145 -20.01 5.94 -3.61
C PRO A 145 -20.37 5.97 -5.10
N HIS A 146 -20.42 7.15 -5.72
CA HIS A 146 -20.78 7.32 -7.13
C HIS A 146 -19.59 7.12 -8.09
N TRP A 147 -18.36 7.06 -7.56
CA TRP A 147 -17.16 6.82 -8.37
C TRP A 147 -17.08 5.36 -8.80
N LYS A 148 -16.66 5.11 -10.04
CA LYS A 148 -16.34 3.77 -10.56
C LYS A 148 -14.83 3.56 -10.49
N LEU A 149 -14.37 2.33 -10.28
CA LEU A 149 -12.93 2.06 -10.36
C LEU A 149 -12.46 2.27 -11.81
N THR A 150 -11.66 3.30 -12.05
CA THR A 150 -11.14 3.66 -13.37
C THR A 150 -9.63 3.72 -13.33
N HIS A 151 -9.02 3.48 -14.49
CA HIS A 151 -7.58 3.55 -14.67
C HIS A 151 -7.33 4.41 -15.91
N PHE A 152 -6.40 5.35 -15.78
CA PHE A 152 -6.01 6.25 -16.85
C PHE A 152 -4.54 6.00 -17.17
N ILE A 153 -4.17 6.10 -18.45
CA ILE A 153 -2.78 5.94 -18.90
C ILE A 153 -2.31 7.30 -19.38
N VAL A 154 -1.26 7.84 -18.76
CA VAL A 154 -0.76 9.18 -19.06
C VAL A 154 0.72 9.10 -19.40
N TYR A 155 1.15 9.79 -20.44
CA TYR A 155 2.53 9.85 -20.88
C TYR A 155 3.17 11.10 -20.32
N MET A 156 4.22 10.97 -19.52
CA MET A 156 4.92 12.15 -19.00
C MET A 156 6.40 11.89 -18.75
N PRO A 157 7.23 12.95 -18.74
CA PRO A 157 8.65 12.81 -18.47
C PRO A 157 8.95 12.25 -17.07
N ALA A 158 10.03 11.48 -16.92
CA ALA A 158 10.41 10.87 -15.65
C ALA A 158 10.60 11.89 -14.50
N TYR A 159 11.08 13.10 -14.79
CA TYR A 159 11.29 14.14 -13.77
C TYR A 159 10.01 14.56 -13.05
N VAL A 160 8.86 14.48 -13.74
CA VAL A 160 7.54 14.83 -13.18
C VAL A 160 7.21 13.90 -12.01
N PHE A 161 7.55 12.61 -12.14
CA PHE A 161 7.42 11.63 -11.08
C PHE A 161 8.45 11.83 -9.97
N LYS A 162 9.73 12.01 -10.32
CA LYS A 162 10.81 12.18 -9.33
C LYS A 162 10.54 13.37 -8.40
N ARG A 163 9.94 14.43 -8.93
CA ARG A 163 9.64 15.66 -8.19
C ARG A 163 8.21 15.71 -7.62
N GLN A 164 7.41 14.66 -7.81
CA GLN A 164 6.01 14.58 -7.33
C GLN A 164 5.18 15.82 -7.75
N LEU A 165 5.33 16.28 -9.00
CA LEU A 165 4.69 17.51 -9.44
C LEU A 165 3.16 17.38 -9.54
N LEU A 166 2.68 16.17 -9.84
CA LEU A 166 1.24 15.90 -9.93
C LEU A 166 0.56 15.90 -8.57
N ASP A 167 1.23 15.42 -7.52
CA ASP A 167 0.64 15.34 -6.18
C ASP A 167 0.27 16.73 -5.63
N LYS A 168 0.97 17.78 -6.08
CA LYS A 168 0.71 19.18 -5.69
C LYS A 168 -0.41 19.83 -6.50
N SER A 169 -0.64 19.35 -7.72
CA SER A 169 -1.55 20.00 -8.68
C SER A 169 -2.91 19.30 -8.78
N ILE A 170 -3.01 18.05 -8.34
CA ILE A 170 -4.28 17.29 -8.33
C ILE A 170 -5.17 17.79 -7.18
N THR A 171 -6.29 18.41 -7.55
CA THR A 171 -7.35 18.82 -6.61
C THR A 171 -8.52 17.85 -6.62
N TRP A 172 -9.32 17.84 -5.54
CA TRP A 172 -10.53 17.02 -5.46
C TRP A 172 -11.56 17.33 -6.56
N GLU A 173 -11.66 18.59 -6.98
CA GLU A 173 -12.56 18.99 -8.05
C GLU A 173 -12.14 18.43 -9.41
N LEU A 174 -10.82 18.34 -9.65
CA LEU A 174 -10.26 17.71 -10.85
C LEU A 174 -10.61 16.23 -10.88
N LEU A 175 -10.42 15.55 -9.75
CA LEU A 175 -10.79 14.14 -9.57
C LEU A 175 -12.29 13.91 -9.79
N ASP A 176 -13.16 14.72 -9.19
CA ASP A 176 -14.62 14.59 -9.39
C ASP A 176 -15.00 14.73 -10.88
N LYS A 177 -14.42 15.70 -11.59
CA LYS A 177 -14.62 15.86 -13.04
C LYS A 177 -14.13 14.64 -13.82
N LEU A 178 -12.92 14.16 -13.53
CA LEU A 178 -12.33 13.01 -14.19
C LEU A 178 -13.19 11.75 -14.02
N MET A 179 -13.75 11.56 -12.82
CA MET A 179 -14.58 10.40 -12.48
C MET A 179 -16.00 10.46 -13.05
N ALA A 180 -16.46 11.66 -13.45
CA ALA A 180 -17.72 11.85 -14.15
C ALA A 180 -17.61 11.54 -15.67
N MET A 181 -16.40 11.56 -16.22
CA MET A 181 -16.13 11.30 -17.63
C MET A 181 -15.98 9.80 -17.93
N ASP A 182 -16.08 9.46 -19.22
CA ASP A 182 -15.70 8.13 -19.70
C ASP A 182 -14.17 7.94 -19.69
N SER A 183 -13.75 6.68 -19.78
CA SER A 183 -12.33 6.28 -19.72
C SER A 183 -11.47 6.98 -20.77
N GLU A 184 -11.98 7.15 -22.00
CA GLU A 184 -11.21 7.69 -23.12
C GLU A 184 -11.08 9.21 -22.98
N SER A 185 -12.19 9.91 -22.77
CA SER A 185 -12.17 11.36 -22.57
C SER A 185 -11.43 11.77 -21.30
N GLY A 186 -11.57 11.00 -20.21
CA GLY A 186 -10.82 11.26 -18.97
C GLY A 186 -9.32 11.06 -19.16
N THR A 187 -8.89 10.11 -20.00
CA THR A 187 -7.47 9.93 -20.31
C THR A 187 -6.91 11.14 -21.08
N ALA A 188 -7.65 11.63 -22.08
CA ALA A 188 -7.26 12.82 -22.84
C ALA A 188 -7.21 14.08 -21.96
N PHE A 189 -8.22 14.27 -21.10
CA PHE A 189 -8.26 15.38 -20.16
C PHE A 189 -7.10 15.35 -19.17
N LEU A 190 -6.76 14.17 -18.65
CA LEU A 190 -5.62 14.03 -17.74
C LEU A 190 -4.29 14.27 -18.46
N GLN A 191 -4.16 13.84 -19.71
CA GLN A 191 -2.96 14.13 -20.52
C GLN A 191 -2.77 15.63 -20.73
N GLU A 192 -3.83 16.36 -21.10
CA GLU A 192 -3.78 17.81 -21.26
C GLU A 192 -3.38 18.52 -19.96
N PHE A 193 -3.92 18.06 -18.83
CA PHE A 193 -3.55 18.58 -17.52
C PHE A 193 -2.06 18.37 -17.22
N VAL A 194 -1.53 17.18 -17.50
CA VAL A 194 -0.11 16.89 -17.28
C VAL A 194 0.78 17.71 -18.22
N ASP A 195 0.40 17.87 -19.49
CA ASP A 195 1.14 18.69 -20.44
C ASP A 195 1.21 20.15 -19.98
N LYS A 196 0.13 20.67 -19.38
CA LYS A 196 0.10 21.99 -18.76
C LYS A 196 1.08 22.10 -17.57
N VAL A 197 1.08 21.11 -16.68
CA VAL A 197 2.00 21.08 -15.52
C VAL A 197 3.47 21.00 -15.96
N VAL A 198 3.77 20.20 -17.00
CA VAL A 198 5.09 20.08 -17.63
C VAL A 198 5.53 21.41 -18.24
N LYS A 199 4.62 22.12 -18.91
CA LYS A 199 4.89 23.43 -19.51
C LYS A 199 5.18 24.51 -18.46
N GLU A 200 4.48 24.48 -17.32
CA GLU A 200 4.69 25.42 -16.21
C GLU A 200 5.96 25.13 -15.42
N ASN A 201 6.48 23.90 -15.45
CA ASN A 201 7.65 23.46 -14.68
C ASN A 201 8.74 22.83 -15.58
N PRO A 202 9.34 23.59 -16.51
CA PRO A 202 10.40 23.07 -17.36
C PRO A 202 11.59 22.61 -16.51
N LEU A 203 12.29 21.57 -16.97
CA LEU A 203 13.51 21.04 -16.33
C LEU A 203 14.59 22.12 -16.09
N ASN A 204 14.58 23.18 -16.92
CA ASN A 204 15.41 24.37 -16.81
C ASN A 204 14.67 25.50 -16.06
N GLY A 205 14.43 25.33 -14.77
CA GLY A 205 14.14 26.46 -13.87
C GLY A 205 15.47 27.09 -13.43
N PRO A 206 15.60 28.43 -13.38
CA PRO A 206 16.87 29.10 -13.08
C PRO A 206 17.39 28.63 -11.72
N THR A 207 18.65 28.21 -11.70
CA THR A 207 19.47 28.18 -10.50
C THR A 207 19.37 29.55 -9.85
N LYS A 208 18.54 29.69 -8.81
CA LYS A 208 18.64 30.81 -7.88
C LYS A 208 19.94 30.63 -7.10
N THR A 209 21.03 31.06 -7.70
CA THR A 209 22.21 31.56 -7.01
C THR A 209 21.96 33.03 -6.65
N GLU A 210 21.41 33.26 -5.47
CA GLU A 210 21.58 34.48 -4.68
C GLU A 210 21.98 33.92 -3.31
N SER A 211 23.23 33.89 -2.86
CA SER A 211 24.24 34.95 -2.78
C SER A 211 23.62 36.27 -2.34
N THR A 212 23.35 36.42 -1.04
CA THR A 212 24.01 37.39 -0.16
C THR A 212 23.68 37.03 1.29
#